data_AF-A0A2W5V5P4-F1
#
_entry.id   AF-A0A2W5V5P4-F1
#
_cell.length_a   1.000
_cell.length_b   1.000
_cell.length_c   1.000
_cell.angle_alpha   90.00
_cell.angle_beta   90.00
_cell.angle_gamma   90.00
#
_symmetry.space_group_name_H-M   'P 1'
#
loop_
_entity.id
_entity.type
_entity.pdbx_description
1 polymer ?
#
loop_
_entity_poly.entity_id
_entity_poly.type
_entity_poly.pdbx_seq_one_letter_code
_entity_poly.pdbx_strand_id
1 'polypeptide(L)'
;MTGAFETEDDAREGPRRHYVREGMNFSGFPREGVAWFDALALSQSREWFQAHRAAYESLWLEPMKALLDELRAPVAKIYGKKISPGKIFRINRDVRFSKDKRPYKTNIAAVLKFEDSPAMEGPAALYLHLGAEEFVGFGFYRLEPPSLKKLRGKLLDEKEGPRLQALFDAAKKVGFQSDALEKLKRPPPGVAKDHPRVELLKNKSLALGRDDIPKSVRYSAGLKDWLVEQTAVAAPIVKWGIKEKL
;
A
#
# COMPACT_ATOMS: atom_id res chain seq x y z
N MET A 1 -28.92 -5.61 62.83
CA MET A 1 -29.96 -5.26 61.85
C MET A 1 -29.37 -4.18 60.94
N THR A 2 -28.32 -4.35 60.13
CA THR A 2 -27.94 -5.33 59.09
C THR A 2 -28.97 -5.52 57.96
N GLY A 3 -28.60 -5.04 56.76
CA GLY A 3 -29.20 -5.34 55.45
C GLY A 3 -29.87 -4.11 54.80
N ALA A 4 -29.18 -3.26 54.03
CA ALA A 4 -28.64 -3.42 52.67
C ALA A 4 -29.62 -2.86 51.62
N PHE A 5 -29.24 -1.72 51.03
CA PHE A 5 -29.79 -1.18 49.79
C PHE A 5 -29.27 -2.03 48.62
N GLU A 6 -30.18 -2.66 47.90
CA GLU A 6 -29.90 -3.27 46.60
C GLU A 6 -29.81 -2.15 45.55
N THR A 7 -28.60 -1.92 45.04
CA THR A 7 -28.39 -1.31 43.73
C THR A 7 -27.90 -2.42 42.81
N GLU A 8 -28.80 -2.93 41.96
CA GLU A 8 -28.45 -3.79 40.84
C GLU A 8 -27.69 -2.95 39.79
N ASP A 9 -26.37 -2.98 39.89
CA ASP A 9 -25.45 -2.62 38.82
C ASP A 9 -25.26 -3.88 37.96
N ASP A 10 -26.15 -4.09 36.98
CA ASP A 10 -26.11 -5.25 36.07
C ASP A 10 -24.98 -5.07 35.05
N ALA A 11 -23.76 -5.32 35.51
CA ALA A 11 -22.57 -5.50 34.71
C ALA A 11 -22.70 -6.77 33.84
N ARG A 12 -23.39 -6.66 32.70
CA ARG A 12 -23.32 -7.68 31.64
C ARG A 12 -22.11 -7.42 30.75
N GLU A 13 -20.93 -7.78 31.24
CA GLU A 13 -19.80 -8.12 30.38
C GLU A 13 -20.15 -9.41 29.61
N GLY A 14 -20.79 -9.24 28.44
CA GLY A 14 -20.91 -10.31 27.47
C GLY A 14 -19.52 -10.75 27.01
N PRO A 15 -19.28 -12.06 26.78
CA PRO A 15 -17.95 -12.55 26.46
C PRO A 15 -17.50 -11.92 25.14
N ARG A 16 -16.43 -11.11 25.21
CA ARG A 16 -15.66 -10.68 24.04
C ARG A 16 -15.02 -11.93 23.44
N ARG A 17 -15.76 -12.62 22.57
CA ARG A 17 -15.20 -13.66 21.71
C ARG A 17 -14.27 -12.97 20.71
N HIS A 18 -13.01 -12.83 21.10
CA HIS A 18 -11.91 -12.75 20.16
C HIS A 18 -11.91 -14.08 19.37
N TYR A 19 -12.62 -14.11 18.25
CA TYR A 19 -12.31 -15.08 17.20
C TYR A 19 -11.00 -14.62 16.56
N VAL A 20 -9.88 -15.01 17.17
CA VAL A 20 -8.65 -15.21 16.40
C VAL A 20 -8.94 -16.46 15.58
N ARG A 21 -9.36 -16.31 14.32
CA ARG A 21 -9.29 -17.44 13.40
C ARG A 21 -7.80 -17.69 13.16
N GLU A 22 -7.28 -18.76 13.76
CA GLU A 22 -6.00 -19.32 13.35
C GLU A 22 -6.04 -19.63 11.84
N GLY A 23 -5.07 -19.05 11.13
CA GLY A 23 -4.50 -19.50 9.86
C GLY A 23 -5.44 -20.06 8.80
N MET A 24 -6.18 -19.20 8.09
CA MET A 24 -6.45 -19.52 6.68
C MET A 24 -5.25 -19.06 5.86
N ASN A 25 -4.48 -20.02 5.36
CA ASN A 25 -3.39 -19.73 4.45
C ASN A 25 -3.93 -19.09 3.17
N PHE A 26 -3.18 -18.14 2.61
CA PHE A 26 -3.51 -17.51 1.35
C PHE A 26 -3.38 -18.53 0.20
N SER A 27 -4.52 -18.84 -0.43
CA SER A 27 -4.62 -19.77 -1.57
C SER A 27 -4.85 -19.06 -2.91
N GLY A 28 -4.92 -17.73 -2.91
CA GLY A 28 -5.30 -16.92 -4.07
C GLY A 28 -6.63 -16.20 -3.88
N PHE A 29 -7.02 -15.45 -4.91
CA PHE A 29 -8.34 -14.85 -5.04
C PHE A 29 -9.19 -15.75 -5.94
N PRO A 30 -10.41 -16.13 -5.52
CA PRO A 30 -11.29 -16.96 -6.34
C PRO A 30 -11.53 -16.34 -7.72
N ARG A 31 -11.61 -17.17 -8.77
CA ARG A 31 -11.76 -16.68 -10.16
C ARG A 31 -13.06 -15.90 -10.36
N GLU A 32 -14.10 -16.26 -9.61
CA GLU A 32 -15.40 -15.58 -9.56
C GLU A 32 -15.26 -14.13 -9.05
N GLY A 33 -14.19 -13.83 -8.30
CA GLY A 33 -13.88 -12.49 -7.82
C GLY A 33 -13.62 -11.49 -8.94
N VAL A 34 -13.03 -11.91 -10.07
CA VAL A 34 -12.67 -11.02 -11.18
C VAL A 34 -13.90 -10.34 -11.77
N ALA A 35 -14.92 -11.14 -12.10
CA ALA A 35 -16.18 -10.63 -12.64
C ALA A 35 -16.95 -9.76 -11.64
N TRP A 36 -16.67 -9.88 -10.34
CA TRP A 36 -17.33 -9.09 -9.32
C TRP A 36 -17.00 -7.59 -9.44
N PHE A 37 -15.72 -7.23 -9.69
CA PHE A 37 -15.35 -5.83 -9.87
C PHE A 37 -15.89 -5.24 -11.18
N ASP A 38 -16.02 -6.04 -12.24
CA ASP A 38 -16.68 -5.65 -13.48
C ASP A 38 -18.16 -5.35 -13.24
N ALA A 39 -18.87 -6.21 -12.50
CA ALA A 39 -20.26 -6.00 -12.13
C ALA A 39 -20.45 -4.76 -11.23
N LEU A 40 -19.53 -4.52 -10.28
CA LEU A 40 -19.52 -3.30 -9.48
C LEU A 40 -19.28 -2.06 -10.33
N ALA A 41 -18.39 -2.14 -11.33
CA ALA A 41 -18.09 -1.03 -12.24
C ALA A 41 -19.32 -0.59 -13.04
N LEU A 42 -20.19 -1.53 -13.42
CA LEU A 42 -21.45 -1.26 -14.12
C LEU A 42 -22.56 -0.74 -13.20
N SER A 43 -22.59 -1.22 -11.95
CA SER A 43 -23.74 -0.97 -11.06
C SER A 43 -23.62 0.32 -10.24
N GLN A 44 -22.47 0.56 -9.60
CA GLN A 44 -22.14 1.80 -8.87
C GLN A 44 -23.24 2.37 -7.94
N SER A 45 -24.06 1.51 -7.31
CA SER A 45 -25.11 1.91 -6.37
C SER A 45 -24.93 1.26 -5.00
N ARG A 46 -25.45 1.93 -3.96
CA ARG A 46 -25.34 1.45 -2.58
C ARG A 46 -26.13 0.17 -2.39
N GLU A 47 -27.32 0.13 -2.97
CA GLU A 47 -28.28 -0.98 -2.91
C GLU A 47 -27.64 -2.24 -3.50
N TRP A 48 -27.02 -2.11 -4.68
CA TRP A 48 -26.31 -3.21 -5.32
C TRP A 48 -25.15 -3.70 -4.47
N PHE A 49 -24.32 -2.78 -3.94
CA PHE A 49 -23.19 -3.20 -3.11
C PHE A 49 -23.65 -3.93 -1.83
N GLN A 50 -24.71 -3.48 -1.17
CA GLN A 50 -25.21 -4.17 0.03
C GLN A 50 -25.72 -5.58 -0.31
N ALA A 51 -26.43 -5.74 -1.43
CA ALA A 51 -26.88 -7.06 -1.89
C ALA A 51 -25.71 -8.01 -2.22
N HIS A 52 -24.56 -7.48 -2.64
CA HIS A 52 -23.38 -8.27 -3.04
C HIS A 52 -22.24 -8.21 -2.02
N ARG A 53 -22.49 -7.69 -0.81
CA ARG A 53 -21.46 -7.46 0.21
C ARG A 53 -20.80 -8.76 0.68
N ALA A 54 -21.59 -9.79 0.91
CA ALA A 54 -21.07 -11.10 1.34
C ALA A 54 -20.13 -11.71 0.29
N ALA A 55 -20.42 -11.50 -1.00
CA ALA A 55 -19.54 -11.91 -2.10
C ALA A 55 -18.23 -11.11 -2.09
N TYR A 56 -18.27 -9.78 -1.91
CA TYR A 56 -17.05 -8.98 -1.74
C TYR A 56 -16.20 -9.46 -0.56
N GLU A 57 -16.84 -9.72 0.58
CA GLU A 57 -16.12 -10.14 1.79
C GLU A 57 -15.42 -11.48 1.59
N SER A 58 -16.13 -12.48 1.05
CA SER A 58 -15.57 -13.81 0.81
C SER A 58 -14.57 -13.89 -0.34
N LEU A 59 -14.82 -13.20 -1.45
CA LEU A 59 -13.99 -13.27 -2.66
C LEU A 59 -12.74 -12.38 -2.59
N TRP A 60 -12.79 -11.29 -1.83
CA TRP A 60 -11.74 -10.27 -1.84
C TRP A 60 -11.22 -9.88 -0.47
N LEU A 61 -12.11 -9.60 0.49
CA LEU A 61 -11.68 -9.09 1.80
C LEU A 61 -10.92 -10.14 2.60
N GLU A 62 -11.47 -11.35 2.75
CA GLU A 62 -10.84 -12.42 3.51
C GLU A 62 -9.54 -12.92 2.86
N PRO A 63 -9.47 -13.17 1.53
CA PRO A 63 -8.21 -13.49 0.87
C PRO A 63 -7.14 -12.40 0.99
N MET A 64 -7.54 -11.12 0.92
CA MET A 64 -6.60 -10.01 1.11
C MET A 64 -6.06 -9.97 2.56
N LYS A 65 -6.89 -10.26 3.57
CA LYS A 65 -6.42 -10.37 4.97
C LYS A 65 -5.37 -11.49 5.11
N ALA A 66 -5.69 -12.69 4.59
CA ALA A 66 -4.78 -13.84 4.62
C ALA A 66 -3.44 -13.52 3.92
N LEU A 67 -3.50 -12.89 2.74
CA LEU A 67 -2.30 -12.46 2.01
C LEU A 67 -1.45 -11.49 2.85
N LEU A 68 -2.07 -10.46 3.43
CA LEU A 68 -1.35 -9.47 4.21
C LEU A 68 -0.71 -10.09 5.44
N ASP A 69 -1.40 -10.97 6.15
CA ASP A 69 -0.87 -11.65 7.33
C ASP A 69 0.36 -12.52 6.98
N GLU A 70 0.30 -13.30 5.90
CA GLU A 70 1.43 -14.11 5.43
C GLU A 70 2.61 -13.28 4.93
N LEU A 71 2.38 -12.09 4.37
CA LEU A 71 3.44 -11.20 3.87
C LEU A 71 4.23 -10.52 4.99
N ARG A 72 3.68 -10.39 6.21
CA ARG A 72 4.33 -9.62 7.30
C ARG A 72 5.72 -10.14 7.63
N ALA A 73 5.87 -11.44 7.85
CA ALA A 73 7.15 -12.05 8.22
C ALA A 73 8.23 -11.96 7.13
N PRO A 74 7.99 -12.36 5.87
CA PRO A 74 9.00 -12.25 4.81
C PRO A 74 9.35 -10.78 4.49
N VAL A 75 8.36 -9.87 4.48
CA VAL A 75 8.61 -8.43 4.28
C VAL A 75 9.45 -7.88 5.43
N ALA A 76 9.15 -8.23 6.68
CA ALA A 76 9.93 -7.83 7.85
C ALA A 76 11.39 -8.31 7.75
N LYS A 77 11.60 -9.56 7.31
CA LYS A 77 12.93 -10.13 7.08
C LYS A 77 13.71 -9.36 6.02
N ILE A 78 13.09 -9.04 4.89
CA ILE A 78 13.72 -8.27 3.81
C ILE A 78 14.20 -6.91 4.33
N TYR A 79 13.36 -6.21 5.09
CA TYR A 79 13.69 -4.88 5.60
C TYR A 79 14.55 -4.88 6.86
N GLY A 80 14.60 -5.97 7.62
CA GLY A 80 15.21 -6.01 8.96
C GLY A 80 14.44 -5.16 9.98
N LYS A 81 13.13 -4.96 9.76
CA LYS A 81 12.26 -4.10 10.59
C LYS A 81 10.89 -4.75 10.75
N LYS A 82 10.24 -4.51 11.90
CA LYS A 82 8.90 -5.02 12.15
C LYS A 82 7.86 -4.33 11.26
N ILE A 83 6.85 -5.10 10.86
CA ILE A 83 5.76 -4.69 9.98
C ILE A 83 4.45 -4.74 10.77
N SER A 84 3.71 -3.62 10.78
CA SER A 84 2.39 -3.53 11.38
C SER A 84 1.41 -4.51 10.73
N PRO A 85 0.30 -4.85 11.40
CA PRO A 85 -0.82 -5.51 10.75
C PRO A 85 -1.23 -4.78 9.46
N GLY A 86 -1.55 -5.53 8.41
CA GLY A 86 -1.91 -4.94 7.12
C GLY A 86 -3.19 -4.13 7.21
N LYS A 87 -3.21 -2.99 6.51
CA LYS A 87 -4.38 -2.12 6.45
C LYS A 87 -5.03 -2.23 5.08
N ILE A 88 -6.26 -2.71 5.07
CA ILE A 88 -7.13 -2.70 3.87
C ILE A 88 -7.88 -1.37 3.84
N PHE A 89 -7.86 -0.68 2.70
CA PHE A 89 -8.58 0.56 2.52
C PHE A 89 -10.07 0.29 2.30
N ARG A 90 -10.92 1.21 2.77
CA ARG A 90 -12.35 1.16 2.45
C ARG A 90 -12.57 1.17 0.94
N ILE A 91 -13.53 0.38 0.49
CA ILE A 91 -13.97 0.31 -0.91
C ILE A 91 -14.71 1.58 -1.34
N ASN A 92 -15.31 2.33 -0.41
CA ASN A 92 -15.94 3.61 -0.73
C ASN A 92 -14.94 4.64 -1.27
N ARG A 93 -15.36 5.38 -2.29
CA ARG A 93 -14.63 6.51 -2.84
C ARG A 93 -14.94 7.77 -2.04
N ASP A 94 -13.93 8.60 -1.78
CA ASP A 94 -14.17 9.95 -1.29
C ASP A 94 -14.50 10.84 -2.49
N VAL A 95 -15.76 11.24 -2.61
CA VAL A 95 -16.29 11.95 -3.79
C VAL A 95 -16.40 13.46 -3.59
N ARG A 96 -16.09 13.98 -2.39
CA ARG A 96 -16.31 15.41 -2.05
C ARG A 96 -15.63 16.35 -3.03
N PHE A 97 -14.37 16.05 -3.38
CA PHE A 97 -13.56 16.85 -4.30
C PHE A 97 -13.21 16.14 -5.61
N SER A 98 -13.73 14.93 -5.83
CA SER A 98 -13.46 14.14 -7.04
C SER A 98 -14.35 14.57 -8.20
N LYS A 99 -13.81 14.60 -9.43
CA LYS A 99 -14.61 14.71 -10.66
C LYS A 99 -15.43 13.45 -10.91
N ASP A 100 -14.85 12.29 -10.58
CA ASP A 100 -15.55 11.01 -10.57
C ASP A 100 -16.41 10.89 -9.31
N LYS A 101 -17.73 10.88 -9.47
CA LYS A 101 -18.72 10.82 -8.38
C LYS A 101 -19.19 9.41 -8.05
N ARG A 102 -18.60 8.38 -8.67
CA ARG A 102 -18.91 6.97 -8.35
C ARG A 102 -18.67 6.68 -6.86
N PRO A 103 -19.62 6.06 -6.14
CA PRO A 103 -19.52 5.88 -4.69
C PRO A 103 -18.52 4.80 -4.27
N TYR A 104 -18.13 3.91 -5.20
CA TYR A 104 -17.23 2.79 -4.92
C TYR A 104 -15.99 2.82 -5.81
N LYS A 105 -14.89 2.28 -5.27
CA LYS A 105 -13.71 1.92 -6.03
C LYS A 105 -13.94 0.58 -6.71
N THR A 106 -13.34 0.41 -7.88
CA THR A 106 -13.35 -0.84 -8.66
C THR A 106 -12.11 -1.69 -8.39
N ASN A 107 -11.49 -1.49 -7.22
CA ASN A 107 -10.36 -2.27 -6.73
C ASN A 107 -10.42 -2.41 -5.21
N ILE A 108 -9.82 -3.48 -4.69
CA ILE A 108 -9.43 -3.61 -3.29
C ILE A 108 -7.98 -3.15 -3.16
N ALA A 109 -7.70 -2.32 -2.17
CA ALA A 109 -6.36 -1.80 -1.93
C ALA A 109 -5.92 -2.08 -0.50
N ALA A 110 -4.64 -2.34 -0.31
CA ALA A 110 -4.05 -2.56 1.00
C ALA A 110 -2.62 -2.02 1.08
N VAL A 111 -2.15 -1.85 2.32
CA VAL A 111 -0.78 -1.42 2.60
C VAL A 111 -0.20 -2.15 3.82
N LEU A 112 1.07 -2.54 3.71
CA LEU A 112 1.94 -2.90 4.81
C LEU A 112 2.85 -1.72 5.14
N LYS A 113 2.93 -1.36 6.41
CA LYS A 113 3.78 -0.28 6.93
C LYS A 113 4.74 -0.81 7.99
N PHE A 114 5.82 -0.08 8.20
CA PHE A 114 6.72 -0.34 9.33
C PHE A 114 6.05 0.06 10.65
N GLU A 115 6.32 -0.68 11.71
CA GLU A 115 5.70 -0.46 13.03
C GLU A 115 6.06 0.91 13.63
N ASP A 116 7.26 1.41 13.33
CA ASP A 116 7.75 2.72 13.75
C ASP A 116 7.50 3.83 12.72
N SER A 117 6.72 3.56 11.67
CA SER A 117 6.42 4.52 10.62
C SER A 117 5.39 5.57 11.06
N PRO A 118 5.63 6.87 10.83
CA PRO A 118 4.58 7.88 10.92
C PRO A 118 3.37 7.50 10.05
N ALA A 119 2.16 7.80 10.54
CA ALA A 119 0.92 7.34 9.93
C ALA A 119 0.70 7.87 8.50
N MET A 120 1.10 9.13 8.22
CA MET A 120 0.86 9.80 6.94
C MET A 120 2.12 9.95 6.06
N GLU A 121 3.29 10.09 6.67
CA GLU A 121 4.53 10.47 5.96
C GLU A 121 5.50 9.31 5.76
N GLY A 122 5.35 8.26 6.57
CA GLY A 122 6.30 7.17 6.53
C GLY A 122 6.06 6.21 5.35
N PRO A 123 7.09 5.44 4.98
CA PRO A 123 7.09 4.67 3.76
C PRO A 123 6.14 3.47 3.85
N ALA A 124 5.53 3.13 2.71
CA ALA A 124 4.91 1.84 2.53
C ALA A 124 6.01 0.78 2.33
N ALA A 125 5.99 -0.27 3.16
CA ALA A 125 6.81 -1.45 2.94
C ALA A 125 6.33 -2.24 1.71
N LEU A 126 5.02 -2.21 1.48
CA LEU A 126 4.32 -2.72 0.31
C LEU A 126 2.94 -2.04 0.22
N TYR A 127 2.57 -1.55 -0.96
CA TYR A 127 1.20 -1.19 -1.32
C TYR A 127 0.74 -2.09 -2.46
N LEU A 128 -0.52 -2.52 -2.42
CA LEU A 128 -1.13 -3.37 -3.45
C LEU A 128 -2.55 -2.88 -3.71
N HIS A 129 -2.95 -2.83 -4.97
CA HIS A 129 -4.36 -2.91 -5.30
C HIS A 129 -4.62 -3.88 -6.45
N LEU A 130 -5.80 -4.50 -6.41
CA LEU A 130 -6.28 -5.51 -7.37
C LEU A 130 -7.75 -5.25 -7.70
N GLY A 131 -8.15 -5.49 -8.96
CA GLY A 131 -9.50 -5.32 -9.46
C GLY A 131 -9.49 -4.92 -10.93
N ALA A 132 -10.25 -3.89 -11.30
CA ALA A 132 -10.24 -3.33 -12.67
C ALA A 132 -8.87 -2.75 -13.06
N GLU A 133 -8.13 -2.26 -12.08
CA GLU A 133 -6.74 -1.82 -12.20
C GLU A 133 -5.89 -2.55 -11.16
N GLU A 134 -4.63 -2.75 -11.49
CA GLU A 134 -3.67 -3.52 -10.69
C GLU A 134 -2.40 -2.69 -10.52
N PHE A 135 -1.86 -2.66 -9.30
CA PHE A 135 -0.65 -1.91 -9.02
C PHE A 135 0.03 -2.42 -7.75
N VAL A 136 1.36 -2.38 -7.76
CA VAL A 136 2.18 -2.56 -6.58
C VAL A 136 3.10 -1.37 -6.40
N GLY A 137 3.17 -0.84 -5.18
CA GLY A 137 3.97 0.33 -4.84
C GLY A 137 4.84 0.13 -3.59
N PHE A 138 5.94 0.86 -3.52
CA PHE A 138 6.92 0.78 -2.44
C PHE A 138 7.49 2.16 -2.12
N GLY A 139 7.77 2.44 -0.83
CA GLY A 139 8.50 3.62 -0.40
C GLY A 139 7.63 4.82 0.00
N PHE A 140 8.21 6.01 -0.12
CA PHE A 140 7.65 7.27 0.36
C PHE A 140 6.78 7.89 -0.71
N TYR A 141 5.50 7.48 -0.73
CA TYR A 141 4.52 7.96 -1.70
C TYR A 141 4.27 9.48 -1.62
N ARG A 142 4.42 10.06 -0.42
CA ARG A 142 4.34 11.49 -0.16
C ARG A 142 5.47 11.90 0.77
N LEU A 143 6.20 12.95 0.40
CA LEU A 143 7.19 13.60 1.26
C LEU A 143 6.78 15.04 1.52
N GLU A 144 6.90 15.46 2.78
CA GLU A 144 6.67 16.85 3.17
C GLU A 144 7.86 17.75 2.77
N PRO A 145 7.69 19.08 2.72
CA PRO A 145 8.72 19.99 2.22
C PRO A 145 10.13 19.82 2.82
N PRO A 146 10.32 19.56 4.14
CA PRO A 146 11.65 19.33 4.71
C PRO A 146 12.33 18.10 4.13
N SER A 147 11.61 16.98 4.03
CA SER A 147 12.11 15.72 3.47
C SER A 147 12.36 15.81 1.97
N LEU A 148 11.50 16.55 1.24
CA LEU A 148 11.74 16.86 -0.17
C LEU A 148 13.02 17.68 -0.37
N LYS A 149 13.28 18.67 0.48
CA LYS A 149 14.52 19.45 0.44
C LYS A 149 15.72 18.55 0.69
N LYS A 150 15.63 17.63 1.65
CA LYS A 150 16.68 16.65 1.96
C LYS A 150 16.95 15.71 0.79
N LEU A 151 15.89 15.10 0.23
CA LEU A 151 15.98 14.22 -0.95
C LEU A 151 16.65 14.95 -2.12
N ARG A 152 16.22 16.19 -2.43
CA ARG A 152 16.81 16.97 -3.52
C ARG A 152 18.26 17.34 -3.25
N GLY A 153 18.63 17.67 -2.01
CA GLY A 153 20.02 17.88 -1.62
C GLY A 153 20.89 16.66 -1.90
N LYS A 154 20.40 15.45 -1.55
CA LYS A 154 21.10 14.19 -1.84
C LYS A 154 21.21 13.88 -3.34
N LEU A 155 20.18 14.21 -4.11
CA LEU A 155 20.20 14.06 -5.57
C LEU A 155 21.13 15.08 -6.26
N LEU A 156 21.37 16.24 -5.67
CA LEU A 156 22.30 17.24 -6.20
C LEU A 156 23.75 16.96 -5.82
N ASP A 157 24.00 16.22 -4.74
CA ASP A 157 25.34 15.82 -4.33
C ASP A 157 26.02 14.93 -5.40
N GLU A 158 27.30 15.22 -5.68
CA GLU A 158 28.07 14.55 -6.74
C GLU A 158 28.40 13.08 -6.45
N LYS A 159 28.39 12.66 -5.17
CA LYS A 159 28.67 11.27 -4.78
C LYS A 159 27.39 10.50 -4.51
N GLU A 160 26.45 11.09 -3.78
CA GLU A 160 25.20 10.44 -3.38
C GLU A 160 24.16 10.45 -4.52
N GLY A 161 24.13 11.49 -5.35
CA GLY A 161 23.20 11.62 -6.45
C GLY A 161 23.30 10.47 -7.47
N PRO A 162 24.50 10.15 -8.00
CA PRO A 162 24.69 9.01 -8.88
C PRO A 162 24.33 7.67 -8.23
N ARG A 163 24.62 7.49 -6.94
CA ARG A 163 24.28 6.26 -6.20
C ARG A 163 22.78 6.06 -6.12
N LEU A 164 22.03 7.10 -5.78
CA LEU A 164 20.57 7.02 -5.73
C LEU A 164 19.96 6.82 -7.12
N GLN A 165 20.48 7.50 -8.15
CA GLN A 165 20.06 7.30 -9.54
C GLN A 165 20.28 5.83 -9.96
N ALA A 166 21.43 5.24 -9.64
CA ALA A 166 21.71 3.85 -9.96
C ALA A 166 20.71 2.86 -9.34
N LEU A 167 20.20 3.14 -8.12
CA LEU A 167 19.14 2.33 -7.52
C LEU A 167 17.84 2.41 -8.32
N PHE A 168 17.44 3.60 -8.76
CA PHE A 168 16.27 3.77 -9.63
C PHE A 168 16.46 3.09 -10.99
N ASP A 169 17.64 3.22 -11.59
CA ASP A 169 17.94 2.60 -12.88
C ASP A 169 17.94 1.07 -12.80
N ALA A 170 18.47 0.50 -11.71
CA ALA A 170 18.42 -0.93 -11.45
C ALA A 170 16.98 -1.43 -11.30
N ALA A 171 16.14 -0.72 -10.53
CA ALA A 171 14.72 -1.04 -10.39
C ALA A 171 13.98 -0.92 -11.74
N LYS A 172 14.33 0.08 -12.56
CA LYS A 172 13.72 0.29 -13.88
C LYS A 172 13.99 -0.84 -14.86
N LYS A 173 15.20 -1.42 -14.83
CA LYS A 173 15.56 -2.57 -15.67
C LYS A 173 14.70 -3.81 -15.44
N VAL A 174 14.05 -3.91 -14.28
CA VAL A 174 13.21 -5.05 -13.89
C VAL A 174 11.71 -4.70 -13.81
N GLY A 175 11.32 -3.58 -14.43
CA GLY A 175 9.93 -3.20 -14.67
C GLY A 175 9.36 -2.12 -13.74
N PHE A 176 10.11 -1.66 -12.74
CA PHE A 176 9.63 -0.57 -11.90
C PHE A 176 9.72 0.80 -12.58
N GLN A 177 8.82 1.69 -12.22
CA GLN A 177 8.91 3.11 -12.53
C GLN A 177 9.11 3.89 -11.23
N SER A 178 9.64 5.12 -11.36
CA SER A 178 9.51 6.08 -10.26
C SER A 178 8.03 6.46 -10.12
N ASP A 179 7.43 6.01 -9.02
CA ASP A 179 6.04 6.30 -8.72
C ASP A 179 5.98 7.64 -7.98
N ALA A 180 5.59 8.68 -8.70
CA ALA A 180 5.35 9.97 -8.12
C ALA A 180 3.89 10.34 -8.29
N LEU A 181 3.19 10.42 -7.15
CA LEU A 181 1.85 11.00 -7.06
C LEU A 181 1.79 12.36 -7.78
N GLU A 182 2.86 13.14 -7.62
CA GLU A 182 3.02 14.44 -8.28
C GLU A 182 4.47 14.65 -8.72
N LYS A 183 4.62 15.18 -9.94
CA LYS A 183 5.89 15.66 -10.48
C LYS A 183 5.80 17.15 -10.79
N LEU A 184 6.89 17.87 -10.52
CA LEU A 184 7.02 19.26 -10.94
C LEU A 184 7.12 19.35 -12.47
N LYS A 185 6.40 20.29 -13.08
CA LYS A 185 6.48 20.55 -14.53
C LYS A 185 7.84 21.11 -14.95
N ARG A 186 8.50 21.86 -14.05
CA ARG A 186 9.80 22.51 -14.27
C ARG A 186 10.79 22.00 -13.23
N PRO A 187 12.11 22.04 -13.50
CA PRO A 187 13.12 21.76 -12.49
C PRO A 187 12.88 22.60 -11.22
N PRO A 188 13.23 22.08 -10.03
CA PRO A 188 13.23 22.87 -8.81
C PRO A 188 14.08 24.15 -8.96
N PRO A 189 13.79 25.22 -8.19
CA PRO A 189 14.62 26.42 -8.19
C PRO A 189 16.11 26.09 -7.97
N GLY A 190 16.99 26.69 -8.78
CA GLY A 190 18.44 26.47 -8.71
C GLY A 190 18.96 25.20 -9.43
N VAL A 191 18.08 24.39 -10.03
CA VAL A 191 18.47 23.20 -10.79
C VAL A 191 18.48 23.51 -12.28
N ALA A 192 19.61 23.24 -12.94
CA ALA A 192 19.74 23.38 -14.40
C ALA A 192 18.79 22.40 -15.14
N LYS A 193 18.26 22.83 -16.29
CA LYS A 193 17.28 22.03 -17.05
C LYS A 193 17.86 20.73 -17.60
N ASP A 194 19.16 20.71 -17.85
CA ASP A 194 19.97 19.62 -18.40
C ASP A 194 20.69 18.81 -17.31
N HIS A 195 20.41 19.07 -16.03
CA HIS A 195 21.01 18.28 -14.95
C HIS A 195 20.71 16.78 -15.13
N PRO A 196 21.70 15.87 -15.03
CA PRO A 196 21.54 14.46 -15.39
C PRO A 196 20.44 13.74 -14.60
N ARG A 197 20.10 14.24 -13.40
CA ARG A 197 19.09 13.67 -12.49
C ARG A 197 17.81 14.51 -12.42
N VAL A 198 17.57 15.41 -13.38
CA VAL A 198 16.46 16.38 -13.34
C VAL A 198 15.09 15.72 -13.21
N GLU A 199 14.88 14.56 -13.81
CA GLU A 199 13.60 13.85 -13.73
C GLU A 199 13.32 13.31 -12.32
N LEU A 200 14.34 12.81 -11.60
CA LEU A 200 14.19 12.44 -10.20
C LEU A 200 14.00 13.67 -9.30
N LEU A 201 14.69 14.78 -9.58
CA LEU A 201 14.58 16.03 -8.82
C LEU A 201 13.17 16.66 -8.88
N LYS A 202 12.44 16.41 -9.97
CA LYS A 202 11.05 16.84 -10.14
C LYS A 202 10.06 16.02 -9.31
N ASN A 203 10.42 14.81 -8.87
CA ASN A 203 9.52 13.97 -8.09
C ASN A 203 9.20 14.62 -6.73
N LYS A 204 7.98 14.39 -6.24
CA LYS A 204 7.56 14.71 -4.87
C LYS A 204 7.45 13.48 -3.96
N SER A 205 8.07 12.38 -4.38
CA SER A 205 8.07 11.09 -3.71
C SER A 205 9.45 10.45 -3.81
N LEU A 206 9.71 9.48 -2.94
CA LEU A 206 10.74 8.48 -3.12
C LEU A 206 10.06 7.11 -3.14
N ALA A 207 9.38 6.80 -4.24
CA ALA A 207 8.63 5.58 -4.38
C ALA A 207 8.87 4.89 -5.74
N LEU A 208 8.67 3.58 -5.72
CA LEU A 208 8.68 2.72 -6.91
C LEU A 208 7.29 2.13 -7.09
N GLY A 209 6.89 1.95 -8.34
CA GLY A 209 5.61 1.35 -8.69
C GLY A 209 5.66 0.56 -9.98
N ARG A 210 4.75 -0.40 -10.11
CA ARG A 210 4.51 -1.17 -11.33
C ARG A 210 3.06 -1.65 -11.40
N ASP A 211 2.51 -1.70 -12.61
CA ASP A 211 1.11 -2.04 -12.93
C ASP A 211 0.99 -3.31 -13.80
N ASP A 212 2.09 -4.02 -14.01
CA ASP A 212 2.20 -5.20 -14.86
C ASP A 212 2.29 -6.51 -14.06
N ILE A 213 1.42 -6.69 -13.05
CA ILE A 213 1.37 -7.93 -12.27
C ILE A 213 1.09 -9.11 -13.22
N PRO A 214 1.93 -10.16 -13.25
CA PRO A 214 1.76 -11.24 -14.22
C PRO A 214 0.41 -11.95 -14.06
N LYS A 215 -0.32 -12.14 -15.17
CA LYS A 215 -1.65 -12.78 -15.17
C LYS A 215 -1.64 -14.18 -14.56
N SER A 216 -0.53 -14.90 -14.67
CA SER A 216 -0.34 -16.24 -14.10
C SER A 216 -0.33 -16.22 -12.57
N VAL A 217 0.09 -15.13 -11.93
CA VAL A 217 0.23 -15.05 -10.47
C VAL A 217 -0.81 -14.18 -9.81
N ARG A 218 -1.32 -13.13 -10.47
CA ARG A 218 -2.10 -12.02 -9.88
C ARG A 218 -3.27 -12.42 -8.96
N TYR A 219 -3.93 -13.54 -9.22
CA TYR A 219 -5.04 -14.05 -8.39
C TYR A 219 -4.79 -15.46 -7.85
N SER A 220 -3.56 -15.97 -7.97
CA SER A 220 -3.18 -17.28 -7.46
C SER A 220 -2.46 -17.17 -6.11
N ALA A 221 -2.24 -18.30 -5.44
CA ALA A 221 -1.35 -18.38 -4.28
C ALA A 221 0.07 -17.83 -4.56
N GLY A 222 0.54 -17.94 -5.81
CA GLY A 222 1.86 -17.46 -6.25
C GLY A 222 2.01 -15.94 -6.22
N LEU A 223 0.93 -15.17 -6.06
CA LEU A 223 1.01 -13.72 -5.86
C LEU A 223 1.90 -13.39 -4.65
N LYS A 224 1.80 -14.17 -3.57
CA LYS A 224 2.58 -13.94 -2.35
C LYS A 224 4.08 -13.92 -2.65
N ASP A 225 4.57 -14.98 -3.29
CA ASP A 225 6.00 -15.15 -3.55
C ASP A 225 6.49 -14.06 -4.52
N TRP A 226 5.70 -13.76 -5.55
CA TRP A 226 6.00 -12.66 -6.46
C TRP A 226 6.09 -11.31 -5.74
N LEU A 227 5.18 -11.00 -4.80
CA LEU A 227 5.23 -9.77 -4.00
C LEU A 227 6.45 -9.72 -3.07
N VAL A 228 6.86 -10.87 -2.50
CA VAL A 228 8.08 -10.97 -1.70
C VAL A 228 9.32 -10.66 -2.55
N GLU A 229 9.40 -11.22 -3.76
CA GLU A 229 10.47 -10.91 -4.72
C GLU A 229 10.48 -9.42 -5.09
N GLN A 230 9.32 -8.85 -5.42
CA GLN A 230 9.19 -7.42 -5.74
C GLN A 230 9.61 -6.54 -4.56
N THR A 231 9.28 -6.95 -3.33
CA THR A 231 9.71 -6.27 -2.11
C THR A 231 11.23 -6.28 -1.99
N ALA A 232 11.88 -7.40 -2.26
CA ALA A 232 13.35 -7.51 -2.20
C ALA A 232 14.03 -6.60 -3.22
N VAL A 233 13.47 -6.50 -4.43
CA VAL A 233 13.96 -5.59 -5.49
C VAL A 233 13.81 -4.12 -5.08
N ALA A 234 12.66 -3.73 -4.50
CA ALA A 234 12.41 -2.35 -4.10
C ALA A 234 13.14 -1.94 -2.80
N ALA A 235 13.53 -2.92 -1.97
CA ALA A 235 14.06 -2.69 -0.64
C ALA A 235 15.25 -1.73 -0.55
N PRO A 236 16.24 -1.72 -1.48
CA PRO A 236 17.37 -0.79 -1.40
C PRO A 236 16.96 0.69 -1.36
N ILE A 237 15.97 1.10 -2.18
CA ILE A 237 15.50 2.50 -2.22
C ILE A 237 14.75 2.85 -0.93
N VAL A 238 13.86 1.97 -0.47
CA VAL A 238 13.08 2.20 0.75
C VAL A 238 14.00 2.24 1.98
N LYS A 239 14.97 1.32 2.08
CA LYS A 239 15.99 1.32 3.15
C LYS A 239 16.84 2.59 3.12
N TRP A 240 17.22 3.07 1.93
CA TRP A 240 17.95 4.32 1.79
C TRP A 240 17.15 5.50 2.35
N GLY A 241 15.87 5.64 1.99
CA GLY A 241 15.02 6.71 2.50
C GLY A 241 14.80 6.64 4.02
N ILE A 242 14.65 5.44 4.58
CA ILE A 242 14.55 5.23 6.04
C ILE A 242 15.85 5.66 6.74
N LYS A 243 17.02 5.22 6.21
CA LYS A 243 18.33 5.60 6.75
C LYS A 243 18.53 7.11 6.73
N GLU A 244 18.09 7.76 5.66
CA GLU A 244 18.14 9.20 5.50
C GLU A 244 17.04 9.93 6.27
N LYS A 245 16.18 9.25 7.05
CA LYS A 245 15.12 9.87 7.85
C LYS A 245 14.31 10.88 7.02
N LEU A 246 13.90 10.45 5.82
CA LEU A 246 12.94 11.19 4.99
C LEU A 246 11.54 11.14 5.61
#